data_AF-A0A662H0R5-F1
#
_entry.id   AF-A0A662H0R5-F1
#
_cell.length_a   1.000
_cell.length_b   1.000
_cell.length_c   1.000
_cell.angle_alpha   90.00
_cell.angle_beta   90.00
_cell.angle_gamma   90.00
#
_symmetry.space_group_name_H-M   'P 1'
#
loop_
_entity.id
_entity.type
_entity.pdbx_description
1 polymer ?
#
loop_
_entity_poly.entity_id
_entity_poly.type
_entity_poly.pdbx_seq_one_letter_code
_entity_poly.pdbx_strand_id
1 'polypeptide(L)'
;MEYTIDMLISYILFAIVVSMTLITVLNTVIAVTRVQVSTVKEYRLLNSLEIVATDNGYVVRSERGCLVYVVVVNSEGYKVIRGLTPLEVQALSSDWVIAFTTTTVSVKVGVPLGTLIVSRYGVVVEEPIPPYVIINGANYQVVPNFEVAEEGVAPENSAYFIKNGTVVLGVRG
;
A
#
# COMPACT_ATOMS: atom_id res chain seq x y z
N MET A 1 -2.14 14.88 -77.81
CA MET A 1 -1.51 13.85 -76.95
C MET A 1 -0.69 14.46 -75.81
N GLU A 2 -0.12 15.66 -75.97
CA GLU A 2 0.66 16.34 -74.91
C GLU A 2 -0.16 16.65 -73.65
N TYR A 3 -1.37 17.20 -73.79
CA TYR A 3 -2.26 17.49 -72.65
C TYR A 3 -2.63 16.28 -71.80
N THR A 4 -2.67 15.08 -72.39
CA THR A 4 -2.99 13.83 -71.69
C THR A 4 -1.81 13.34 -70.86
N ILE A 5 -0.59 13.59 -71.33
CA ILE A 5 0.65 13.25 -70.63
C ILE A 5 0.85 14.20 -69.44
N ASP A 6 0.61 15.50 -69.61
CA ASP A 6 0.72 16.48 -68.53
C ASP A 6 -0.30 16.25 -67.41
N MET A 7 -1.54 15.88 -67.77
CA MET A 7 -2.57 15.49 -66.82
C MET A 7 -2.18 14.24 -66.04
N LEU A 8 -1.58 13.24 -66.71
CA LEU A 8 -1.13 12.00 -66.07
C LEU A 8 0.05 12.25 -65.12
N ILE A 9 1.02 13.08 -65.51
CA ILE A 9 2.15 13.47 -64.66
C ILE A 9 1.65 14.25 -63.42
N SER A 10 0.72 15.19 -63.61
CA SER A 10 0.14 15.98 -62.51
C SER A 10 -0.62 15.11 -61.52
N TYR A 11 -1.37 14.12 -62.02
CA TYR A 11 -2.09 13.16 -61.19
C TYR A 11 -1.14 12.28 -60.36
N ILE A 12 -0.05 11.80 -60.97
CA ILE A 12 0.96 11.00 -60.27
C ILE A 12 1.63 11.83 -59.15
N LEU A 13 2.02 13.07 -59.44
CA LEU A 13 2.61 13.96 -58.43
C LEU A 13 1.64 14.23 -57.27
N PHE A 14 0.37 14.51 -57.59
CA PHE A 14 -0.67 14.70 -56.59
C PHE A 14 -0.85 13.46 -55.71
N ALA A 15 -0.94 12.27 -56.32
CA ALA A 15 -1.11 11.01 -55.59
C ALA A 15 0.07 10.71 -54.65
N ILE A 16 1.30 11.01 -55.08
CA ILE A 16 2.51 10.83 -54.23
C ILE A 16 2.45 11.77 -53.02
N VAL A 17 2.13 13.05 -53.23
CA VAL A 17 2.04 14.03 -52.14
C VAL A 17 0.94 13.67 -51.16
N VAL A 18 -0.24 13.27 -51.65
CA VAL A 18 -1.34 12.82 -50.79
C VAL A 18 -0.95 11.58 -49.99
N SER A 19 -0.30 10.59 -50.60
CA SER A 19 0.17 9.39 -49.89
C SER A 19 1.18 9.73 -48.78
N MET A 20 2.15 10.60 -49.08
CA MET A 20 3.13 11.04 -48.08
C MET A 20 2.46 11.76 -46.89
N THR A 21 1.49 12.64 -47.15
CA THR A 21 0.76 13.34 -46.08
C THR A 21 -0.11 12.40 -45.25
N LEU A 22 -0.72 11.38 -45.86
CA LEU A 22 -1.51 10.40 -45.12
C LEU A 22 -0.64 9.56 -44.17
N ILE A 23 0.56 9.17 -44.62
CA ILE A 23 1.53 8.42 -43.82
C ILE A 23 2.02 9.25 -42.62
N THR A 24 2.30 10.53 -42.81
CA THR A 24 2.76 11.39 -41.71
C THR A 24 1.66 11.59 -40.67
N VAL A 25 0.41 11.80 -41.09
CA VAL A 25 -0.75 11.90 -40.17
C VAL A 25 -0.97 10.58 -39.41
N LEU A 26 -0.87 9.44 -40.08
CA LEU A 26 -1.03 8.15 -39.40
C LEU A 26 0.06 7.93 -38.35
N ASN A 27 1.30 8.28 -38.68
CA ASN A 27 2.43 8.17 -37.75
C ASN A 27 2.30 9.11 -36.55
N THR A 28 1.78 10.33 -36.72
CA THR A 28 1.54 11.24 -35.58
C THR A 28 0.40 10.73 -34.69
N VAL A 29 -0.68 10.19 -35.26
CA VAL A 29 -1.77 9.60 -34.49
C VAL A 29 -1.28 8.37 -33.69
N ILE A 30 -0.46 7.50 -34.30
CA ILE A 30 0.14 6.35 -33.60
C ILE A 30 1.10 6.80 -32.49
N ALA A 31 1.89 7.84 -32.73
CA ALA A 31 2.80 8.39 -31.71
C ALA A 31 2.02 8.97 -30.52
N VAL A 32 0.95 9.73 -30.77
CA VAL A 32 0.10 10.30 -29.72
C VAL A 32 -0.66 9.22 -28.95
N THR A 33 -1.21 8.22 -29.64
CA THR A 33 -1.94 7.12 -28.99
C THR A 33 -1.05 6.20 -28.16
N ARG A 34 0.22 5.97 -28.55
CA ARG A 34 1.18 5.22 -27.71
C ARG A 34 1.63 5.96 -26.45
N VAL A 35 1.55 7.29 -26.44
CA VAL A 35 2.01 8.12 -25.30
C VAL A 35 0.97 8.20 -24.18
N GLN A 36 -0.29 7.80 -24.41
CA GLN A 36 -1.38 7.94 -23.43
C GLN A 36 -2.02 6.61 -23.00
N VAL A 37 -1.21 5.59 -22.75
CA VAL A 37 -1.57 4.67 -21.66
C VAL A 37 -0.76 5.14 -20.47
N SER A 38 -1.31 6.11 -19.72
CA SER A 38 -0.92 6.24 -18.33
C SER A 38 -1.14 4.85 -17.73
N THR A 39 -0.05 4.13 -17.48
CA THR A 39 -0.06 3.03 -16.51
C THR A 39 -0.76 3.60 -15.30
N VAL A 40 -1.99 3.15 -15.06
CA VAL A 40 -2.67 3.38 -13.80
C VAL A 40 -1.73 2.78 -12.77
N LYS A 41 -0.95 3.65 -12.11
CA LYS A 41 -0.23 3.24 -10.92
C LYS A 41 -1.32 2.99 -9.90
N GLU A 42 -1.71 1.74 -9.73
CA GLU A 42 -2.38 1.32 -8.51
C GLU A 42 -1.50 1.80 -7.35
N TYR A 43 -2.00 2.78 -6.61
CA TYR A 43 -1.44 3.12 -5.31
C TYR A 43 -1.88 2.02 -4.35
N ARG A 44 -1.16 0.89 -4.35
CA ARG A 44 -1.30 -0.11 -3.28
C ARG A 44 -0.85 0.54 -1.97
N LEU A 45 -1.57 0.29 -0.88
CA LEU A 45 -1.16 0.70 0.47
C LEU A 45 0.26 0.19 0.71
N LEU A 46 1.19 1.15 0.78
CA LEU A 46 2.57 0.96 0.34
C LEU A 46 3.48 0.26 1.35
N ASN A 47 2.95 -0.37 2.41
CA ASN A 47 3.74 -1.11 3.38
C ASN A 47 2.89 -2.24 3.96
N SER A 48 2.80 -3.37 3.23
CA SER A 48 2.43 -4.63 3.86
C SER A 48 3.53 -5.01 4.84
N LEU A 49 3.22 -5.01 6.14
CA LEU A 49 4.12 -5.49 7.17
C LEU A 49 3.92 -6.99 7.32
N GLU A 50 5.00 -7.74 7.21
CA GLU A 50 4.99 -9.17 7.44
C GLU A 50 5.97 -9.50 8.57
N ILE A 51 5.53 -10.39 9.47
CA ILE A 51 6.36 -10.93 10.55
C ILE A 51 6.70 -12.37 10.16
N VAL A 52 7.97 -12.62 9.87
CA VAL A 52 8.45 -13.93 9.39
C VAL A 52 9.33 -14.56 10.45
N ALA A 53 9.10 -15.84 10.75
CA ALA A 53 9.95 -16.59 11.67
C ALA A 53 11.34 -16.86 11.05
N THR A 54 12.38 -16.85 11.86
CA THR A 54 13.77 -17.17 11.51
C THR A 54 14.39 -18.00 12.63
N ASP A 55 15.52 -18.66 12.38
CA ASP A 55 16.18 -19.54 13.36
C ASP A 55 16.45 -18.86 14.71
N ASN A 56 16.67 -17.54 14.70
CA ASN A 56 16.99 -16.74 15.90
C ASN A 56 15.85 -15.81 16.37
N GLY A 57 14.62 -16.00 15.88
CA GLY A 57 13.47 -15.20 16.30
C GLY A 57 12.56 -14.82 15.14
N TYR A 58 12.33 -13.52 14.95
CA TYR A 58 11.44 -13.00 13.93
C TYR A 58 12.07 -11.84 13.17
N VAL A 59 11.70 -11.70 11.90
CA VAL A 59 12.05 -10.56 11.06
C VAL A 59 10.79 -9.85 10.64
N VAL A 60 10.71 -8.56 10.95
CA VAL A 60 9.65 -7.69 10.45
C VAL A 60 10.09 -7.08 9.14
N ARG A 61 9.43 -7.45 8.04
CA ARG A 61 9.73 -7.00 6.69
C ARG A 61 8.59 -6.19 6.09
N SER A 62 8.94 -5.33 5.14
CA SER A 62 8.01 -4.60 4.27
C SER A 62 8.64 -4.58 2.88
N GLU A 63 7.81 -4.46 1.83
CA GLU A 63 8.28 -4.29 0.45
C GLU A 63 9.22 -3.09 0.30
N ARG A 64 9.00 -2.04 1.11
CA ARG A 64 9.86 -0.86 1.18
C ARG A 64 10.37 -0.66 2.60
N GLY A 65 11.62 -0.21 2.72
CA GLY A 65 12.20 0.17 4.01
C GLY A 65 11.35 1.25 4.67
N CYS A 66 10.82 0.96 5.84
CA CYS A 66 9.96 1.87 6.60
C CYS A 66 10.31 1.83 8.08
N LEU A 67 10.06 2.95 8.77
CA LEU A 67 10.18 3.00 10.22
C LEU A 67 9.07 2.18 10.86
N VAL A 68 9.48 1.26 11.72
CA VAL A 68 8.62 0.31 12.42
C VAL A 68 8.88 0.38 13.92
N TYR A 69 7.80 0.30 14.69
CA TYR A 69 7.79 0.12 16.13
C TYR A 69 7.29 -1.29 16.44
N VAL A 70 8.15 -2.15 16.96
CA VAL A 70 7.77 -3.51 17.35
C VAL A 70 7.61 -3.57 18.86
N VAL A 71 6.46 -4.05 19.31
CA VAL A 71 6.22 -4.38 20.70
C VAL A 71 6.18 -5.88 20.83
N VAL A 72 7.09 -6.42 21.66
CA VAL A 72 7.08 -7.84 22.04
C VAL A 72 6.48 -7.93 23.43
N VAL A 73 5.44 -8.74 23.58
CA VAL A 73 4.69 -8.90 24.84
C VAL A 73 4.74 -10.36 25.27
N ASN A 74 5.07 -10.59 26.53
CA ASN A 74 5.08 -11.91 27.16
C ASN A 74 4.47 -11.83 28.56
N SER A 75 4.54 -12.92 29.33
CA SER A 75 4.03 -12.97 30.71
C SER A 75 4.81 -12.11 31.71
N GLU A 76 6.06 -11.76 31.40
CA GLU A 76 6.94 -10.99 32.29
C GLU A 76 6.83 -9.47 32.06
N GLY A 77 6.34 -9.07 30.88
CA GLY A 77 6.12 -7.67 30.54
C GLY A 77 6.14 -7.43 29.03
N TYR A 78 6.65 -6.26 28.64
CA TYR A 78 6.80 -5.90 27.24
C TYR A 78 8.12 -5.20 26.97
N LYS A 79 8.58 -5.29 25.72
CA LYS A 79 9.70 -4.49 25.20
C LYS A 79 9.30 -3.81 23.91
N VAL A 80 9.80 -2.60 23.72
CA VAL A 80 9.56 -1.80 22.51
C VAL A 80 10.88 -1.65 21.77
N ILE A 81 10.86 -1.97 20.48
CA ILE A 81 12.01 -1.91 19.59
C ILE A 81 11.62 -1.00 18.43
N ARG A 82 12.44 0.01 18.16
CA ARG A 82 12.22 0.94 17.04
C ARG A 82 13.36 0.79 16.04
N GLY A 83 13.02 0.63 14.77
CA GLY A 83 14.01 0.45 13.72
C GLY A 83 13.43 0.62 12.32
N LEU A 84 14.25 0.36 11.31
CA LEU A 84 13.83 0.32 9.90
C LEU A 84 13.64 -1.13 9.48
N THR A 85 12.66 -1.41 8.62
CA THR A 85 12.52 -2.73 7.98
C THR A 85 13.65 -2.97 6.95
N PRO A 86 14.17 -4.20 6.81
CA PRO A 86 13.89 -5.37 7.64
C PRO A 86 14.49 -5.23 9.04
N LEU A 87 13.69 -5.52 10.07
CA LEU A 87 14.10 -5.42 11.48
C LEU A 87 14.09 -6.80 12.13
N GLU A 88 15.25 -7.22 12.63
CA GLU A 88 15.37 -8.45 13.42
C GLU A 88 14.86 -8.23 14.85
N VAL A 89 14.04 -9.16 15.30
CA VAL A 89 13.36 -9.13 16.60
C VAL A 89 13.63 -10.45 17.28
N GLN A 90 14.45 -10.42 18.33
CA GLN A 90 14.65 -11.57 19.20
C GLN A 90 13.38 -11.77 20.03
N ALA A 91 12.56 -12.74 19.69
CA ALA A 91 11.37 -13.11 20.44
C ALA A 91 11.14 -14.62 20.34
N LEU A 92 10.59 -15.21 21.39
CA LEU A 92 10.27 -16.62 21.43
C LEU A 92 8.97 -16.90 20.65
N SER A 93 8.75 -18.16 20.29
CA SER A 93 7.50 -18.59 19.68
C SER A 93 6.29 -18.41 20.60
N SER A 94 6.49 -18.30 21.91
CA SER A 94 5.46 -17.96 22.89
C SER A 94 5.11 -16.48 22.92
N ASP A 95 5.98 -15.60 22.45
CA ASP A 95 5.79 -14.16 22.63
C ASP A 95 4.85 -13.60 21.57
N TRP A 96 4.03 -12.63 21.96
CA TRP A 96 3.31 -11.80 21.00
C TRP A 96 4.29 -10.83 20.36
N VAL A 97 4.25 -10.70 19.04
CA VAL A 97 5.06 -9.72 18.31
C VAL A 97 4.12 -8.85 17.51
N ILE A 98 4.08 -7.57 17.84
CA ILE A 98 3.16 -6.60 17.24
C ILE A 98 3.98 -5.49 16.60
N ALA A 99 3.91 -5.38 15.28
CA ALA A 99 4.62 -4.37 14.51
C ALA A 99 3.66 -3.26 14.09
N PHE A 100 4.02 -2.02 14.42
CA PHE A 100 3.30 -0.80 14.06
C PHE A 100 4.12 0.02 13.06
N THR A 101 3.47 0.46 11.99
CA THR A 101 3.87 1.66 11.25
C THR A 101 2.81 2.75 11.44
N THR A 102 2.97 3.88 10.76
CA THR A 102 1.95 4.94 10.76
C THR A 102 0.63 4.48 10.11
N THR A 103 0.67 3.49 9.21
CA THR A 103 -0.46 3.12 8.35
C THR A 103 -0.88 1.65 8.47
N THR A 104 -0.03 0.80 9.07
CA THR A 104 -0.22 -0.66 9.06
C THR A 104 0.12 -1.22 10.44
N VAL A 105 -0.60 -2.27 10.83
CA VAL A 105 -0.29 -3.10 11.99
C VAL A 105 -0.19 -4.54 11.54
N SER A 106 0.82 -5.26 12.03
CA SER A 106 0.98 -6.70 11.80
C SER A 106 1.15 -7.39 13.14
N VAL A 107 0.48 -8.52 13.33
CA VAL A 107 0.42 -9.23 14.61
C VAL A 107 0.81 -10.69 14.41
N LYS A 108 1.82 -11.12 15.14
CA LYS A 108 2.12 -12.53 15.37
C LYS A 108 1.57 -12.90 16.74
N VAL A 109 0.68 -13.88 16.75
CA VAL A 109 0.00 -14.38 17.95
C VAL A 109 0.98 -15.19 18.82
N GLY A 110 0.98 -14.94 20.12
CA GLY A 110 1.74 -15.67 21.13
C GLY A 110 0.88 -16.65 21.93
N VAL A 111 1.37 -17.05 23.11
CA VAL A 111 0.56 -17.79 24.09
C VAL A 111 -0.57 -16.90 24.64
N PRO A 112 -1.69 -17.48 25.10
CA PRO A 112 -2.79 -16.70 25.63
C PRO A 112 -2.35 -15.80 26.81
N LEU A 113 -2.73 -14.53 26.75
CA LEU A 113 -2.49 -13.54 27.81
C LEU A 113 -3.82 -12.98 28.35
N GLY A 114 -3.77 -12.24 29.45
CA GLY A 114 -4.92 -11.47 29.92
C GLY A 114 -5.33 -10.36 28.94
N THR A 115 -6.34 -9.58 29.30
CA THR A 115 -6.75 -8.42 28.50
C THR A 115 -5.69 -7.33 28.58
N LEU A 116 -5.09 -6.97 27.45
CA LEU A 116 -4.02 -5.96 27.35
C LEU A 116 -4.28 -5.03 26.17
N ILE A 117 -4.01 -3.74 26.33
CA ILE A 117 -4.03 -2.77 25.24
C ILE A 117 -2.58 -2.45 24.87
N VAL A 118 -2.21 -2.65 23.61
CA VAL A 118 -0.85 -2.48 23.10
C VAL A 118 -0.82 -1.38 22.06
N SER A 119 -0.09 -0.31 22.33
CA SER A 119 0.19 0.79 21.40
C SER A 119 1.58 0.66 20.80
N ARG A 120 1.92 1.51 19.83
CA ARG A 120 3.30 1.63 19.30
C ARG A 120 4.36 1.95 20.36
N TYR A 121 3.94 2.42 21.54
CA TYR A 121 4.81 2.80 22.67
C TYR A 121 4.83 1.76 23.79
N GLY A 122 4.12 0.64 23.63
CA GLY A 122 4.03 -0.43 24.64
C GLY A 122 2.62 -0.68 25.14
N VAL A 123 2.53 -1.44 26.23
CA VAL A 123 1.27 -1.77 26.89
C VAL A 123 0.77 -0.57 27.68
N VAL A 124 -0.51 -0.24 27.52
CA VAL A 124 -1.18 0.91 28.14
C VAL A 124 -2.44 0.47 28.87
N VAL A 125 -2.87 1.27 29.85
CA VAL A 125 -4.07 1.01 30.66
C VAL A 125 -5.30 1.69 30.06
N GLU A 126 -5.11 2.88 29.49
CA GLU A 126 -6.16 3.66 28.84
C GLU A 126 -6.09 3.53 27.33
N GLU A 127 -7.22 3.77 26.64
CA GLU A 127 -7.30 3.71 25.19
C GLU A 127 -6.40 4.78 24.55
N PRO A 128 -5.31 4.38 23.86
CA PRO A 128 -4.38 5.32 23.26
C PRO A 128 -4.93 5.84 21.93
N ILE A 129 -4.28 6.86 21.37
CA ILE A 129 -4.57 7.32 20.02
C ILE A 129 -4.27 6.17 19.03
N PRO A 130 -5.22 5.79 18.15
CA PRO A 130 -5.01 4.75 17.16
C PRO A 130 -3.76 4.96 16.27
N PRO A 131 -3.12 3.89 15.76
CA PRO A 131 -3.53 2.50 15.91
C PRO A 131 -3.00 1.81 17.18
N TYR A 132 -3.79 0.89 17.73
CA TYR A 132 -3.44 0.01 18.85
C TYR A 132 -4.05 -1.39 18.68
N VAL A 133 -3.61 -2.35 19.48
CA VAL A 133 -4.07 -3.74 19.47
C VAL A 133 -4.58 -4.11 20.86
N ILE A 134 -5.78 -4.68 20.92
CA ILE A 134 -6.33 -5.27 22.15
C ILE A 134 -6.07 -6.77 22.08
N ILE A 135 -5.32 -7.31 23.03
CA ILE A 135 -5.14 -8.76 23.22
C ILE A 135 -6.19 -9.23 24.23
N ASN A 136 -6.85 -10.34 23.95
CA ASN A 136 -7.79 -10.99 24.87
C ASN A 136 -7.66 -12.51 24.77
N GLY A 137 -6.86 -13.11 25.65
CA GLY A 137 -6.52 -14.53 25.58
C GLY A 137 -5.62 -14.80 24.37
N ALA A 138 -6.08 -15.73 23.52
CA ALA A 138 -5.45 -16.04 22.23
C ALA A 138 -5.91 -15.11 21.09
N ASN A 139 -6.96 -14.32 21.31
CA ASN A 139 -7.55 -13.46 20.30
C ASN A 139 -6.95 -12.05 20.38
N TYR A 140 -7.03 -11.32 19.28
CA TYR A 140 -6.68 -9.91 19.24
C TYR A 140 -7.63 -9.12 18.36
N GLN A 141 -7.68 -7.82 18.59
CA GLN A 141 -8.40 -6.86 17.77
C GLN A 141 -7.48 -5.68 17.47
N VAL A 142 -7.35 -5.30 16.21
CA VAL A 142 -6.66 -4.07 15.82
C VAL A 142 -7.68 -2.94 15.80
N VAL A 143 -7.32 -1.79 16.37
CA VAL A 143 -8.11 -0.56 16.36
C VAL A 143 -7.31 0.53 15.63
N PRO A 144 -7.81 1.06 14.49
CA PRO A 144 -9.05 0.69 13.82
C PRO A 144 -9.01 -0.73 13.29
N ASN A 145 -10.20 -1.28 13.05
CA ASN A 145 -10.30 -2.44 12.19
C ASN A 145 -9.99 -2.02 10.75
N PHE A 146 -8.80 -2.38 10.27
CA PHE A 146 -8.37 -2.09 8.91
C PHE A 146 -9.08 -2.98 7.87
N GLU A 147 -9.59 -4.16 8.25
CA GLU A 147 -10.27 -5.10 7.34
C GLU A 147 -11.65 -4.57 6.91
N VAL A 148 -12.43 -4.00 7.84
CA VAL A 148 -13.76 -3.42 7.53
C VAL A 148 -13.65 -2.20 6.61
N ALA A 149 -12.53 -1.48 6.68
CA ALA A 149 -12.29 -0.30 5.85
C ALA A 149 -11.93 -0.66 4.40
N GLU A 150 -11.49 -1.90 4.11
CA GLU A 150 -11.29 -2.36 2.73
C GLU A 150 -12.62 -2.63 2.00
N GLU A 151 -13.72 -2.88 2.72
CA GLU A 151 -14.99 -3.35 2.13
C GLU A 151 -16.13 -2.31 2.05
N GLY A 152 -16.11 -1.18 2.79
CA GLY A 152 -17.32 -0.35 2.87
C GLY A 152 -17.16 1.11 3.27
N VAL A 153 -18.09 1.94 2.74
CA VAL A 153 -18.27 3.38 2.96
C VAL A 153 -18.08 3.78 4.43
N ALA A 154 -17.30 4.84 4.65
CA ALA A 154 -16.96 5.42 5.94
C ALA A 154 -18.19 5.64 6.87
N PRO A 155 -18.14 5.20 8.14
CA PRO A 155 -19.07 5.67 9.17
C PRO A 155 -18.97 7.21 9.35
N GLU A 156 -20.09 7.91 9.52
CA GLU A 156 -20.17 9.39 9.57
C GLU A 156 -19.29 10.06 10.64
N ASN A 157 -18.85 9.31 11.67
CA ASN A 157 -18.03 9.82 12.77
C ASN A 157 -16.56 9.36 12.75
N SER A 158 -16.08 8.81 11.64
CA SER A 158 -14.72 8.27 11.55
C SER A 158 -13.72 9.39 11.27
N ALA A 159 -12.68 9.51 12.12
CA ALA A 159 -11.58 10.45 11.90
C ALA A 159 -10.74 10.12 10.64
N TYR A 160 -10.89 8.91 10.11
CA TYR A 160 -10.37 8.49 8.81
C TYR A 160 -11.22 7.35 8.26
N PHE A 161 -11.13 7.15 6.95
CA PHE A 161 -11.72 6.02 6.26
C PHE A 161 -10.83 5.58 5.11
N ILE A 162 -10.93 4.32 4.70
CA ILE A 162 -10.21 3.84 3.53
C ILE A 162 -11.12 3.96 2.32
N LYS A 163 -10.67 4.69 1.29
CA LYS A 163 -11.37 4.79 0.00
C LYS A 163 -10.40 4.38 -1.09
N ASN A 164 -10.73 3.32 -1.82
CA ASN A 164 -9.88 2.77 -2.88
C ASN A 164 -8.44 2.49 -2.40
N GLY A 165 -8.28 1.87 -1.23
CA GLY A 165 -6.96 1.62 -0.65
C GLY A 165 -6.20 2.89 -0.24
N THR A 166 -6.88 4.00 0.04
CA THR A 166 -6.22 5.21 0.57
C THR A 166 -6.83 5.55 1.91
N VAL A 167 -6.01 5.68 2.97
CA VAL A 167 -6.44 6.22 4.26
C VAL A 167 -6.68 7.72 4.07
N VAL A 168 -7.94 8.12 4.04
CA VAL A 168 -8.39 9.51 3.94
C VAL A 168 -8.76 10.00 5.33
N LEU A 169 -8.21 11.13 5.75
CA LEU A 169 -8.61 11.79 7.00
C LEU A 169 -10.00 12.40 6.82
N GLY A 170 -10.94 12.00 7.68
CA GLY A 170 -12.26 12.62 7.80
C GLY A 170 -12.09 13.97 8.51
N VAL A 171 -11.89 15.04 7.74
CA VAL A 171 -11.87 16.40 8.31
C VAL A 171 -13.29 16.76 8.72
N ARG A 172 -13.54 16.90 10.03
CA ARG A 172 -14.77 17.48 10.56
C ARG A 172 -14.88 18.92 10.05
N GLY A 173 -15.84 19.17 9.16
CA GLY A 173 -16.37 20.50 8.88
C GLY A 173 -17.43 20.89 9.89
#